data_AF-A0A257TNT0-F1
#
_entry.id   AF-A0A257TNT0-F1
#
_cell.length_a   1.000
_cell.length_b   1.000
_cell.length_c   1.000
_cell.angle_alpha   90.00
_cell.angle_beta   90.00
_cell.angle_gamma   90.00
#
_symmetry.space_group_name_H-M   'P 1'
#
loop_
_entity.id
_entity.type
_entity.pdbx_description
1 polymer ?
#
loop_
_entity_poly.entity_id
_entity_poly.type
_entity_poly.pdbx_seq_one_letter_code
_entity_poly.pdbx_strand_id
1 'polypeptide(L)'
;MVNRNLIRGLDLNEQDWEQELTAALEGTDPEQIEWGGGGAFSLNEIVQGRVLRIEGDQVLVDVGYKSEGMIPLNEWDEDEEPPQPGQTIEVLIEDIEDIQAGLDEASMVSLSKRKAEKIKAWRDVMASVHENDVVTGVATRKIKGGLLVDIG
;
A
#
# COMPACT_ATOMS: atom_id res chain seq x y z
N MET A 1 -48.46 6.83 0.04
CA MET A 1 -48.61 8.30 0.20
C MET A 1 -47.47 8.80 1.06
N VAL A 2 -46.64 9.71 0.56
CA VAL A 2 -45.53 10.28 1.32
C VAL A 2 -46.11 11.21 2.39
N ASN A 3 -45.80 10.96 3.66
CA ASN A 3 -46.25 11.80 4.76
C ASN A 3 -45.46 13.12 4.76
N ARG A 4 -46.02 14.16 4.16
CA ARG A 4 -45.39 15.50 4.05
C ARG A 4 -45.14 16.19 5.41
N ASN A 5 -45.84 15.77 6.47
CA ASN A 5 -45.59 16.23 7.84
C ASN A 5 -44.28 15.69 8.44
N LEU A 6 -43.87 14.47 8.07
CA LEU A 6 -42.59 13.89 8.51
C LEU A 6 -41.41 14.58 7.83
N ILE A 7 -41.55 14.99 6.57
CA ILE A 7 -40.50 15.70 5.82
C ILE A 7 -40.28 17.12 6.37
N ARG A 8 -41.34 17.84 6.75
CA ARG A 8 -41.20 19.16 7.40
C ARG A 8 -40.59 19.12 8.80
N GLY A 9 -40.72 18.00 9.51
CA GLY A 9 -40.05 17.82 10.81
C GLY A 9 -38.55 17.54 10.69
N LEU A 10 -38.07 17.23 9.48
CA LEU A 10 -36.65 17.02 9.14
C LEU A 10 -36.05 18.23 8.42
N ASP A 11 -36.84 19.27 8.15
CA ASP A 11 -36.41 20.54 7.57
C ASP A 11 -35.82 21.42 8.70
N LEU A 12 -34.76 20.91 9.31
CA LEU A 12 -33.97 21.63 10.31
C LEU A 12 -33.34 22.85 9.62
N ASN A 13 -33.40 24.00 10.26
CA ASN A 13 -32.79 25.22 9.75
C ASN A 13 -31.25 25.05 9.74
N GLU A 14 -30.56 25.73 8.85
CA GLU A 14 -29.09 25.61 8.69
C GLU A 14 -28.34 25.85 10.01
N GLN A 15 -28.89 26.71 10.88
CA GLN A 15 -28.36 27.01 12.21
C GLN A 15 -28.55 25.88 13.24
N ASP A 16 -29.61 25.09 13.11
CA ASP A 16 -29.85 23.93 13.98
C ASP A 16 -28.90 22.79 13.59
N TRP A 17 -28.63 22.64 12.30
CA TRP A 17 -27.62 21.72 11.78
C TRP A 17 -26.23 22.05 12.29
N GLU A 18 -25.82 23.32 12.24
CA GLU A 18 -24.51 23.75 12.73
C GLU A 18 -24.33 23.48 14.23
N GLN A 19 -25.36 23.69 15.04
CA GLN A 19 -25.31 23.45 16.49
C GLN A 19 -25.21 21.97 16.83
N GLU A 20 -26.01 21.12 16.20
CA GLU A 20 -25.94 19.67 16.40
C GLU A 20 -24.61 19.09 15.90
N LEU A 21 -24.11 19.57 14.75
CA LEU A 21 -22.80 19.17 14.22
C LEU A 21 -21.67 19.59 15.17
N THR A 22 -21.69 20.83 15.67
CA THR A 22 -20.68 21.34 16.62
C THR A 22 -20.71 20.55 17.93
N ALA A 23 -21.92 20.25 18.43
CA ALA A 23 -22.11 19.47 19.65
C ALA A 23 -21.62 18.01 19.49
N ALA A 24 -21.90 17.38 18.35
CA ALA A 24 -21.46 16.01 18.06
C ALA A 24 -19.94 15.88 17.86
N LEU A 25 -19.27 16.95 17.42
CA LEU A 25 -17.83 16.97 17.14
C LEU A 25 -16.98 17.46 18.32
N GLU A 26 -17.58 17.73 19.49
CA GLU A 26 -16.92 18.22 20.71
C GLU A 26 -15.98 19.43 20.47
N GLY A 27 -16.26 20.27 19.47
CA GLY A 27 -15.42 21.43 19.12
C GLY A 27 -14.22 21.13 18.22
N THR A 28 -14.15 19.95 17.61
CA THR A 28 -13.16 19.63 16.56
C THR A 28 -13.61 20.26 15.24
N ASP A 29 -12.72 20.99 14.57
CA ASP A 29 -13.00 21.55 13.25
C ASP A 29 -13.31 20.40 12.26
N PRO A 30 -14.41 20.46 11.49
CA PRO A 30 -14.77 19.39 10.55
C PRO A 30 -13.67 19.09 9.53
N GLU A 31 -12.86 20.09 9.17
CA GLU A 31 -11.70 19.95 8.28
C GLU A 31 -10.52 19.19 8.91
N GLN A 32 -10.47 19.12 10.25
CA GLN A 32 -9.45 18.38 11.00
C GLN A 32 -9.90 16.97 11.39
N ILE A 33 -11.15 16.62 11.12
CA ILE A 33 -11.63 15.24 11.25
C ILE A 33 -10.98 14.46 10.13
N GLU A 34 -9.86 13.84 10.46
CA GLU A 34 -9.22 12.83 9.66
C GLU A 34 -10.21 11.65 9.57
N TRP A 35 -11.01 11.63 8.50
CA TRP A 35 -11.90 10.51 8.19
C TRP A 35 -11.01 9.27 8.05
N GLY A 36 -10.95 8.49 9.12
CA GLY A 36 -9.97 7.42 9.26
C GLY A 36 -9.94 6.51 8.04
N GLY A 37 -8.75 6.39 7.45
CA GLY A 37 -8.44 5.35 6.48
C GLY A 37 -8.26 5.87 5.06
N GLY A 38 -7.14 6.53 4.81
CA GLY A 38 -6.71 6.84 3.46
C GLY A 38 -5.55 7.82 3.47
N GLY A 39 -4.40 7.42 4.01
CA GLY A 39 -3.16 7.98 3.48
C GLY A 39 -3.26 7.91 1.97
N ALA A 40 -2.91 8.98 1.26
CA ALA A 40 -2.94 9.00 -0.19
C ALA A 40 -1.86 8.04 -0.72
N PHE A 41 -2.15 6.74 -0.68
CA PHE A 41 -1.27 5.69 -1.15
C PHE A 41 -1.03 5.91 -2.62
N SER A 42 0.23 6.16 -2.94
CA SER A 42 0.66 6.50 -4.29
C SER A 42 1.21 5.27 -5.00
N LEU A 43 1.03 5.21 -6.31
CA LEU A 43 1.69 4.19 -7.13
C LEU A 43 3.21 4.25 -6.91
N ASN A 44 3.88 3.10 -6.82
CA ASN A 44 5.30 2.95 -6.51
C ASN A 44 5.72 3.39 -5.09
N GLU A 45 4.79 3.43 -4.16
CA GLU A 45 5.09 3.61 -2.74
C GLU A 45 5.41 2.27 -2.07
N ILE A 46 6.42 2.28 -1.18
CA ILE A 46 6.72 1.11 -0.33
C ILE A 46 5.95 1.29 0.98
N VAL A 47 5.13 0.30 1.30
CA VAL A 47 4.28 0.27 2.50
C VAL A 47 4.54 -1.00 3.30
N GLN A 48 4.20 -0.96 4.59
CA GLN A 48 4.19 -2.17 5.42
C GLN A 48 2.84 -2.86 5.30
N GLY A 49 2.86 -4.12 4.88
CA GLY A 49 1.70 -4.97 4.78
C GLY A 49 1.76 -6.14 5.76
N ARG A 50 0.60 -6.58 6.24
CA ARG A 50 0.45 -7.77 7.08
C ARG A 50 -0.12 -8.92 6.29
N VAL A 51 0.58 -10.05 6.28
CA VAL A 51 0.10 -11.29 5.63
C VAL A 51 -1.15 -11.78 6.36
N LEU A 52 -2.26 -11.88 5.64
CA LEU A 52 -3.53 -12.38 6.17
C LEU A 52 -3.59 -13.90 6.02
N ARG A 53 -3.43 -14.38 4.79
CA ARG A 53 -3.52 -15.80 4.43
C ARG A 53 -2.86 -16.08 3.09
N ILE A 54 -2.69 -17.35 2.80
CA ILE A 54 -2.12 -17.85 1.54
C ILE A 54 -3.21 -18.69 0.87
N GLU A 55 -3.58 -18.34 -0.35
CA GLU A 55 -4.56 -19.04 -1.18
C GLU A 55 -3.88 -19.54 -2.44
N GLY A 56 -3.63 -20.85 -2.54
CA GLY A 56 -2.98 -21.44 -3.70
C GLY A 56 -1.57 -20.89 -3.92
N ASP A 57 -1.37 -20.16 -5.01
CA ASP A 57 -0.11 -19.49 -5.38
C ASP A 57 -0.12 -17.99 -5.09
N GLN A 58 -1.09 -17.51 -4.31
CA GLN A 58 -1.25 -16.09 -3.98
C GLN A 58 -1.21 -15.88 -2.46
N VAL A 59 -0.58 -14.78 -2.07
CA VAL A 59 -0.47 -14.33 -0.68
C VAL A 59 -1.29 -13.05 -0.54
N LEU A 60 -2.28 -13.09 0.34
CA LEU A 60 -3.14 -11.94 0.63
C LEU A 60 -2.53 -11.13 1.77
N VAL A 61 -2.40 -9.83 1.54
CA VAL A 61 -1.70 -8.90 2.42
C VAL A 61 -2.57 -7.67 2.65
N ASP A 62 -2.78 -7.33 3.91
CA ASP A 62 -3.43 -6.08 4.30
C ASP A 62 -2.39 -4.95 4.37
N VAL A 63 -2.57 -3.92 3.55
CA VAL A 63 -1.71 -2.72 3.51
C VAL A 63 -2.44 -1.47 4.05
N GLY A 64 -3.63 -1.63 4.62
CA GLY A 64 -4.45 -0.50 5.08
C GLY A 64 -5.11 0.30 3.95
N TYR A 65 -5.20 -0.29 2.75
CA TYR A 65 -5.98 0.27 1.63
C TYR A 65 -7.45 -0.20 1.69
N LYS A 66 -8.27 0.27 0.75
CA LYS A 66 -9.68 -0.12 0.64
C LYS A 66 -9.85 -1.62 0.33
N SER A 67 -8.87 -2.21 -0.34
CA SER A 67 -8.85 -3.60 -0.76
C SER A 67 -7.61 -4.31 -0.26
N GLU A 68 -7.73 -5.62 -0.04
CA GLU A 68 -6.59 -6.49 0.22
C GLU A 68 -5.65 -6.50 -0.99
N GLY A 69 -4.35 -6.58 -0.72
CA GLY A 69 -3.32 -6.70 -1.73
C GLY A 69 -2.95 -8.16 -1.98
N MET A 70 -2.46 -8.43 -3.17
CA MET A 70 -2.13 -9.78 -3.64
C MET A 70 -0.68 -9.83 -4.10
N ILE A 71 0.05 -10.84 -3.63
CA ILE A 71 1.44 -11.10 -4.02
C ILE A 71 1.56 -12.55 -4.51
N PRO A 72 2.08 -12.80 -5.71
CA PRO A 72 2.38 -14.16 -6.17
C PRO A 72 3.43 -14.82 -5.27
N LEU A 73 3.22 -16.08 -4.89
CA LEU A 73 4.15 -16.84 -4.04
C LEU A 73 5.55 -17.03 -4.68
N ASN A 74 5.66 -16.87 -6.00
CA ASN A 74 6.92 -16.85 -6.75
C ASN A 74 7.78 -15.58 -6.53
N GLU A 75 7.27 -14.60 -5.76
CA GLU A 75 8.07 -13.46 -5.31
C GLU A 75 9.03 -13.82 -4.17
N TRP A 76 8.79 -14.94 -3.47
CA TRP A 76 9.71 -15.52 -2.50
C TRP A 76 10.71 -16.43 -3.22
N ASP A 77 11.99 -16.31 -2.86
CA ASP A 77 13.02 -17.16 -3.44
C ASP A 77 12.97 -18.58 -2.84
N GLU A 78 13.46 -19.59 -3.56
CA GLU A 78 13.38 -21.01 -3.10
C GLU A 78 14.14 -21.26 -1.79
N ASP A 79 15.14 -20.43 -1.50
CA ASP A 79 15.96 -20.48 -0.29
C ASP A 79 15.38 -19.63 0.86
N GLU A 80 14.29 -18.87 0.62
CA GLU A 80 13.65 -18.01 1.60
C GLU A 80 12.54 -18.76 2.36
N GLU A 81 12.32 -18.40 3.63
CA GLU A 81 11.20 -18.96 4.38
C GLU A 81 9.87 -18.51 3.75
N PRO A 82 8.91 -19.44 3.55
CA PRO A 82 7.61 -19.07 3.01
C PRO A 82 6.90 -18.11 3.96
N PRO A 83 6.09 -17.18 3.43
CA PRO A 83 5.38 -16.22 4.25
C PRO A 83 4.47 -16.94 5.24
N GLN A 84 4.30 -16.37 6.43
CA GLN A 84 3.39 -16.92 7.45
C GLN A 84 2.24 -15.95 7.72
N PRO A 85 1.00 -16.45 7.91
CA PRO A 85 -0.12 -15.62 8.36
C PRO A 85 0.24 -14.85 9.64
N GLY A 86 0.04 -13.53 9.60
CA GLY A 86 0.35 -12.62 10.69
C GLY A 86 1.72 -11.93 10.61
N GLN A 87 2.59 -12.33 9.67
CA GLN A 87 3.88 -11.68 9.44
C GLN A 87 3.70 -10.29 8.80
N THR A 88 4.51 -9.33 9.22
CA THR A 88 4.61 -8.02 8.56
C THR A 88 5.74 -8.02 7.55
N ILE A 89 5.47 -7.56 6.33
CA ILE A 89 6.41 -7.49 5.21
C ILE A 89 6.35 -6.10 4.56
N GLU A 90 7.45 -5.69 3.93
CA GLU A 90 7.50 -4.45 3.13
C GLU A 90 7.19 -4.77 1.66
N VAL A 91 6.25 -4.02 1.09
CA VAL A 91 5.70 -4.30 -0.24
C VAL A 91 5.56 -3.01 -1.04
N LEU A 92 5.78 -3.11 -2.34
CA LEU A 92 5.61 -1.99 -3.27
C LEU A 92 4.22 -2.06 -3.87
N ILE A 93 3.50 -0.93 -3.88
CA ILE A 93 2.22 -0.79 -4.58
C ILE A 93 2.50 -0.63 -6.07
N GLU A 94 2.14 -1.63 -6.88
CA GLU A 94 2.33 -1.60 -8.32
C GLU A 94 1.10 -1.04 -9.04
N ASP A 95 -0.07 -1.51 -8.64
CA ASP A 95 -1.33 -1.08 -9.22
C ASP A 95 -2.46 -1.17 -8.17
N ILE A 96 -3.36 -0.19 -8.21
CA ILE A 96 -4.52 -0.06 -7.32
C ILE A 96 -5.83 -0.40 -8.05
N GLU A 97 -5.83 -0.52 -9.38
CA GLU A 97 -7.05 -0.68 -10.19
C GLU A 97 -7.10 -1.95 -11.04
N ASP A 98 -6.02 -2.75 -11.13
CA ASP A 98 -5.98 -3.88 -12.05
C ASP A 98 -6.38 -5.21 -11.42
N ILE A 99 -7.65 -5.57 -11.61
CA ILE A 99 -8.00 -6.80 -12.33
C ILE A 99 -9.09 -6.44 -13.35
N GLN A 100 -8.69 -6.22 -14.61
CA GLN A 100 -9.66 -5.96 -15.66
C GLN A 100 -10.55 -7.17 -16.00
N ALA A 101 -11.86 -6.92 -15.86
CA ALA A 101 -12.99 -7.40 -16.68
C ALA A 101 -13.53 -8.83 -16.49
N GLY A 102 -14.29 -9.01 -15.42
CA GLY A 102 -15.38 -9.98 -15.33
C GLY A 102 -16.23 -9.68 -14.10
N LEU A 103 -17.45 -9.20 -14.34
CA LEU A 103 -18.58 -9.05 -13.40
C LEU A 103 -18.31 -9.51 -11.94
N ASP A 104 -18.32 -8.55 -11.02
CA ASP A 104 -18.50 -8.73 -9.57
C ASP A 104 -17.30 -9.23 -8.72
N GLU A 105 -16.10 -9.36 -9.29
CA GLU A 105 -14.90 -9.78 -8.54
C GLU A 105 -14.18 -8.60 -7.87
N ALA A 106 -13.77 -8.77 -6.61
CA ALA A 106 -13.16 -7.73 -5.80
C ALA A 106 -11.92 -7.14 -6.47
N SER A 107 -11.88 -5.81 -6.64
CA SER A 107 -10.68 -5.11 -7.08
C SER A 107 -9.58 -5.31 -6.02
N MET A 108 -8.51 -6.02 -6.37
CA MET A 108 -7.37 -6.28 -5.49
C MET A 108 -6.20 -5.36 -5.87
N VAL A 109 -5.38 -5.01 -4.88
CA VAL A 109 -4.17 -4.21 -5.12
C VAL A 109 -3.03 -5.15 -5.53
N SER A 110 -2.34 -4.85 -6.63
CA SER A 110 -1.15 -5.58 -7.04
C SER A 110 0.06 -5.10 -6.25
N LEU A 111 0.73 -6.04 -5.58
CA LEU A 111 1.86 -5.77 -4.70
C LEU A 111 3.09 -6.59 -5.11
N SER A 112 4.29 -6.01 -5.00
CA SER A 112 5.55 -6.75 -5.19
C SER A 112 6.50 -6.58 -4.01
N LYS A 113 6.92 -7.73 -3.46
CA LYS A 113 7.93 -7.84 -2.40
C LYS A 113 9.33 -7.66 -2.97
N ARG A 114 9.65 -8.37 -4.07
CA ARG A 114 11.01 -8.36 -4.65
C ARG A 114 11.40 -6.98 -5.17
N LYS A 115 10.45 -6.21 -5.71
CA LYS A 115 10.71 -4.83 -6.12
C LYS A 115 10.93 -3.90 -4.94
N ALA A 116 10.17 -4.06 -3.85
CA ALA A 116 10.37 -3.28 -2.63
C ALA A 116 11.79 -3.47 -2.07
N GLU A 117 12.26 -4.71 -2.00
CA GLU A 117 13.61 -5.04 -1.53
C GLU A 117 14.70 -4.42 -2.40
N LYS A 118 14.58 -4.52 -3.73
CA LYS A 118 15.54 -3.90 -4.65
C LYS A 118 15.62 -2.39 -4.49
N ILE A 119 14.47 -1.72 -4.34
CA ILE A 119 14.43 -0.28 -4.14
C ILE A 119 15.04 0.10 -2.79
N LYS A 120 14.81 -0.71 -1.75
CA LYS A 120 15.39 -0.51 -0.42
C LYS A 120 16.91 -0.68 -0.45
N ALA A 121 17.41 -1.78 -1.00
CA ALA A 121 18.85 -2.02 -1.18
C ALA A 121 19.50 -0.88 -1.96
N TRP A 122 18.86 -0.42 -3.05
CA TRP A 122 19.34 0.73 -3.81
C TRP A 122 19.38 2.03 -2.99
N ARG A 123 18.37 2.30 -2.16
CA ARG A 123 18.36 3.46 -1.26
C ARG A 123 19.48 3.37 -0.21
N ASP A 124 19.71 2.19 0.35
CA ASP A 124 20.78 1.97 1.33
C ASP A 124 22.17 2.17 0.71
N VAL A 125 22.35 1.72 -0.54
CA VAL A 125 23.57 1.98 -1.31
C VAL A 125 23.74 3.47 -1.58
N MET A 126 22.70 4.17 -2.03
CA MET A 126 22.77 5.63 -2.26
C MET A 126 23.03 6.43 -0.97
N ALA A 127 22.57 5.95 0.18
CA ALA A 127 22.78 6.61 1.46
C ALA A 127 24.19 6.38 2.03
N SER A 128 24.79 5.22 1.74
CA SER A 128 26.13 4.86 2.24
C SER A 128 27.24 5.33 1.31
N VAL A 129 27.04 5.21 -0.01
CA VAL A 129 28.07 5.46 -1.02
C VAL A 129 27.99 6.90 -1.51
N HIS A 130 29.08 7.64 -1.29
CA HIS A 130 29.24 9.01 -1.76
C HIS A 130 30.24 9.11 -2.91
N GLU A 131 30.25 10.23 -3.61
CA GLU A 131 31.20 10.47 -4.70
C GLU A 131 32.65 10.37 -4.19
N ASN A 132 33.48 9.58 -4.88
CA ASN A 132 34.86 9.20 -4.53
C ASN A 132 35.02 8.14 -3.43
N ASP A 133 33.95 7.49 -3.00
CA ASP A 133 34.08 6.37 -2.05
C ASP A 133 34.50 5.07 -2.75
N VAL A 134 35.25 4.23 -2.03
CA VAL A 134 35.77 2.95 -2.54
C VAL A 134 34.80 1.84 -2.17
N VAL A 135 34.03 1.37 -3.15
CA VAL A 135 33.07 0.27 -2.99
C VAL A 135 33.66 -1.08 -3.43
N THR A 136 33.36 -2.11 -2.64
CA THR A 136 33.67 -3.51 -3.00
C THR A 136 32.48 -4.13 -3.70
N GLY A 137 32.71 -4.81 -4.83
CA GLY A 137 31.66 -5.52 -5.57
C GLY A 137 32.17 -6.81 -6.21
N VAL A 138 31.24 -7.69 -6.54
CA VAL A 138 31.51 -9.00 -7.16
C VAL A 138 31.33 -8.88 -8.67
N ALA A 139 32.36 -9.25 -9.44
CA ALA A 139 32.26 -9.26 -10.89
C ALA A 139 31.40 -10.44 -11.38
N THR A 140 30.23 -10.15 -11.92
CA THR A 140 29.25 -11.16 -12.35
C THR A 140 29.54 -11.69 -13.75
N ARG A 141 29.81 -10.80 -14.72
CA ARG A 141 30.05 -11.20 -16.12
C ARG A 141 30.93 -10.24 -16.91
N LYS A 142 31.62 -10.77 -17.92
CA LYS A 142 32.32 -9.98 -18.93
C LYS A 142 31.32 -9.47 -19.99
N ILE A 143 31.46 -8.20 -20.35
CA ILE A 143 30.76 -7.55 -21.46
C ILE A 143 31.78 -6.96 -22.44
N LYS A 144 31.33 -6.50 -23.60
CA LYS A 144 32.23 -6.01 -24.67
C LYS A 144 33.17 -4.88 -24.22
N GLY A 145 32.74 -4.05 -23.26
CA GLY A 145 33.49 -2.89 -22.77
C GLY A 145 34.06 -3.01 -21.35
N GLY A 146 33.94 -4.16 -20.67
CA GLY A 146 34.36 -4.28 -19.28
C GLY A 146 33.75 -5.46 -18.53
N LEU A 147 33.51 -5.27 -17.23
CA LEU A 147 32.88 -6.23 -16.33
C LEU A 147 31.59 -5.62 -15.78
N LEU A 148 30.54 -6.43 -15.70
CA LEU A 148 29.37 -6.14 -14.89
C LEU A 148 29.71 -6.53 -13.46
N VAL A 149 29.58 -5.58 -12.55
CA VAL A 149 29.91 -5.73 -11.13
C VAL A 149 28.66 -5.47 -10.32
N ASP A 150 28.35 -6.40 -9.43
CA ASP A 150 27.30 -6.29 -8.43
C ASP A 150 27.89 -5.72 -7.14
N ILE A 151 27.27 -4.67 -6.59
CA ILE A 151 27.75 -3.95 -5.40
C ILE A 151 26.82 -4.12 -4.19
N GLY A 152 25.79 -4.97 -4.30
CA GLY A 152 24.75 -5.15 -3.28
C GLY A 152 23.36 -5.12 -3.90
#